data_AF-A0A2D6TMF9-F1
#
_entry.id   AF-A0A2D6TMF9-F1
#
_cell.length_a   1.000
_cell.length_b   1.000
_cell.length_c   1.000
_cell.angle_alpha   90.00
_cell.angle_beta   90.00
_cell.angle_gamma   90.00
#
_symmetry.space_group_name_H-M   'P 1'
#
loop_
_entity.id
_entity.type
_entity.pdbx_description
1 polymer ?
#
loop_
_entity_poly.entity_id
_entity_poly.type
_entity_poly.pdbx_seq_one_letter_code
_entity_poly.pdbx_strand_id
1 'polypeptide(L)'
;MNDSKNPLSPHLQIYRWNISSLISISHRVTGIINVIGLIIICLWIGLLFVGESSYELIDVFFQSYFGKLFIIGFVWSYSFHLLSGIRHFILDLGYGYEIKTANASGIIVIVSSLLLTVLLWLIGRGLI
;
A
#
# COMPACT_ATOMS: atom_id res chain seq x y z
N MET A 1 18.01 0.83 33.58
CA MET A 1 17.99 -0.08 32.41
C MET A 1 18.91 -1.24 32.73
N ASN A 2 18.45 -2.47 32.54
CA ASN A 2 19.22 -3.66 32.92
C ASN A 2 20.31 -3.89 31.87
N ASP A 3 21.57 -3.58 32.19
CA ASP A 3 22.73 -3.74 31.28
C ASP A 3 23.19 -5.21 31.22
N SER A 4 22.27 -6.11 30.85
CA SER A 4 22.64 -7.50 30.56
C SER A 4 23.42 -7.53 29.24
N LYS A 5 24.74 -7.76 29.32
CA LYS A 5 25.66 -7.86 28.16
C LYS A 5 25.52 -9.18 27.36
N ASN A 6 24.41 -9.88 27.51
CA ASN A 6 24.19 -11.13 26.79
C ASN A 6 23.92 -10.82 25.31
N PRO A 7 24.51 -11.59 24.39
CA PRO A 7 24.27 -11.37 22.97
C PRO A 7 22.81 -11.67 22.63
N LEU A 8 22.20 -10.82 21.82
CA LEU A 8 20.89 -11.08 21.24
C LEU A 8 21.00 -12.19 20.20
N SER A 9 20.13 -13.19 20.29
CA SER A 9 20.07 -14.23 19.27
C SER A 9 19.73 -13.62 17.89
N PRO A 10 20.39 -14.05 16.80
CA PRO A 10 20.02 -13.64 15.46
C PRO A 10 18.56 -14.03 15.19
N HIS A 11 17.78 -13.16 14.56
CA HIS A 11 16.33 -13.35 14.38
C HIS A 11 15.89 -13.00 12.96
N LEU A 12 15.98 -11.74 12.52
CA LEU A 12 15.45 -11.34 11.20
C LEU A 12 16.16 -11.99 10.00
N GLN A 13 17.49 -12.09 10.06
CA GLN A 13 18.30 -12.57 8.93
C GLN A 13 18.25 -14.08 8.77
N ILE A 14 18.00 -14.82 9.85
CA ILE A 14 17.95 -16.30 9.83
C ILE A 14 16.51 -16.83 9.70
N TYR A 15 15.51 -15.99 9.95
CA TYR A 15 14.12 -16.41 9.93
C TYR A 15 13.62 -16.65 8.50
N ARG A 16 12.92 -17.76 8.29
CA ARG A 16 12.32 -18.09 7.00
C ARG A 16 11.03 -17.29 6.80
N TRP A 17 11.04 -16.40 5.83
CA TRP A 17 9.89 -15.58 5.48
C TRP A 17 8.71 -16.41 4.99
N ASN A 18 7.52 -16.14 5.55
CA ASN A 18 6.26 -16.71 5.14
C ASN A 18 5.42 -15.66 4.39
N ILE A 19 4.55 -16.09 3.47
CA ILE A 19 3.69 -15.18 2.70
C ILE A 19 2.86 -14.28 3.63
N SER A 20 2.32 -14.87 4.71
CA SER A 20 1.54 -14.12 5.68
C SER A 20 2.35 -13.03 6.41
N SER A 21 3.62 -13.28 6.74
CA SER A 21 4.48 -12.28 7.40
C SER A 21 4.86 -11.15 6.45
N LEU A 22 5.14 -11.47 5.18
CA LEU A 22 5.38 -10.46 4.14
C LEU A 22 4.17 -9.54 3.98
N ILE A 23 2.97 -10.09 3.88
CA ILE A 23 1.75 -9.28 3.71
C ILE A 23 1.50 -8.38 4.91
N SER A 24 1.76 -8.86 6.13
CA SER A 24 1.60 -8.03 7.33
C SER A 24 2.54 -6.82 7.30
N ILE A 25 3.80 -7.00 6.93
CA ILE A 25 4.76 -5.88 6.80
C ILE A 25 4.36 -4.95 5.66
N SER A 26 4.02 -5.51 4.49
CA SER A 26 3.56 -4.73 3.34
C SER A 26 2.30 -3.92 3.67
N HIS A 27 1.37 -4.44 4.46
CA HIS A 27 0.17 -3.71 4.90
C HIS A 27 0.52 -2.49 5.76
N ARG A 28 1.50 -2.63 6.68
CA ARG A 28 1.99 -1.51 7.50
C ARG A 28 2.69 -0.46 6.64
N VAL A 29 3.59 -0.89 5.75
CA VAL A 29 4.33 0.01 4.85
C VAL A 29 3.38 0.78 3.95
N THR A 30 2.43 0.08 3.30
CA THR A 30 1.40 0.73 2.47
C THR A 30 0.51 1.66 3.29
N GLY A 31 0.20 1.33 4.55
CA GLY A 31 -0.53 2.23 5.45
C GLY A 31 0.19 3.56 5.67
N ILE A 32 1.50 3.51 5.95
CA ILE A 32 2.33 4.72 6.12
C ILE A 32 2.37 5.52 4.82
N ILE A 33 2.61 4.85 3.68
CA ILE A 33 2.63 5.49 2.36
C ILE A 33 1.29 6.18 2.07
N ASN A 34 0.18 5.52 2.37
CA ASN A 34 -1.16 6.05 2.12
C ASN A 34 -1.47 7.29 2.97
N VAL A 35 -1.04 7.31 4.24
CA VAL A 35 -1.18 8.50 5.10
C VAL A 35 -0.36 9.67 4.56
N ILE A 36 0.90 9.43 4.18
CA ILE A 36 1.75 10.46 3.57
C ILE A 36 1.13 10.98 2.27
N GLY A 37 0.67 10.07 1.41
CA GLY A 37 0.01 10.44 0.16
C GLY A 37 -1.30 11.20 0.38
N LEU A 38 -2.08 10.88 1.42
CA LEU A 38 -3.27 11.64 1.79
C LEU A 38 -2.92 13.09 2.16
N ILE A 39 -1.85 13.30 2.93
CA ILE A 39 -1.36 14.64 3.26
C ILE A 39 -0.98 15.40 1.98
N ILE A 40 -0.26 14.75 1.05
CA ILE A 40 0.12 15.34 -0.23
C ILE A 40 -1.12 15.71 -1.07
N ILE A 41 -2.13 14.84 -1.13
CA ILE A 41 -3.38 15.10 -1.84
C ILE A 41 -4.12 16.29 -1.22
N CYS A 42 -4.19 16.38 0.11
CA CYS A 42 -4.80 17.52 0.80
C CYS A 42 -4.06 18.83 0.48
N LEU A 43 -2.72 18.82 0.46
CA LEU A 43 -1.92 19.98 0.07
C LEU A 43 -2.17 20.37 -1.39
N TRP A 44 -2.24 19.38 -2.28
CA TRP A 44 -2.53 19.60 -3.69
C TRP A 44 -3.91 20.23 -3.91
N ILE A 45 -4.95 19.71 -3.26
CA ILE A 45 -6.30 20.29 -3.28
C ILE A 45 -6.27 21.71 -2.69
N GLY A 46 -5.49 21.95 -1.64
CA GLY A 46 -5.29 23.27 -1.04
C GLY A 46 -4.73 24.30 -2.04
N LEU A 47 -3.82 23.90 -2.93
CA LEU A 47 -3.24 24.79 -3.94
C LEU A 47 -4.25 25.28 -4.99
N LEU A 48 -5.35 24.55 -5.21
CA LEU A 48 -6.44 25.01 -6.07
C LEU A 48 -7.07 26.32 -5.57
N PHE A 49 -6.98 26.60 -4.26
CA PHE A 49 -7.52 27.83 -3.67
C PHE A 49 -6.54 29.01 -3.68
N VAL A 50 -5.25 28.77 -3.94
CA VAL A 50 -4.20 29.81 -3.86
C VAL A 50 -4.00 30.52 -5.19
N GLY A 51 -4.24 29.85 -6.32
CA GLY A 51 -4.18 30.44 -7.66
C GLY A 51 -3.66 29.48 -8.73
N GLU A 52 -3.96 29.78 -9.99
CA GLU A 52 -3.73 28.91 -11.16
C GLU A 52 -2.24 28.58 -11.37
N SER A 53 -1.35 29.55 -11.17
CA SER A 53 0.10 29.38 -11.35
C SER A 53 0.74 28.37 -10.38
N SER A 54 0.14 28.19 -9.21
CA SER A 54 0.63 27.22 -8.21
C SER A 54 0.19 25.78 -8.52
N TYR A 55 -0.90 25.62 -9.26
CA TYR A 55 -1.40 24.32 -9.70
C TYR A 55 -0.68 23.81 -10.97
N GLU A 56 -0.31 24.72 -11.88
CA GLU A 56 0.30 24.39 -13.17
C GLU A 56 1.57 23.53 -13.04
N LEU A 57 2.44 23.85 -12.07
CA LEU A 57 3.66 23.09 -11.83
C LEU A 57 3.39 21.62 -11.43
N ILE A 58 2.32 21.39 -10.67
CA ILE A 58 1.91 20.05 -10.24
C ILE A 58 1.25 19.29 -11.39
N ASP A 59 0.45 19.98 -12.20
CA ASP A 59 -0.15 19.38 -13.39
C ASP A 59 0.92 18.86 -14.36
N VAL A 60 1.95 19.69 -14.64
CA VAL A 60 3.11 19.30 -15.47
C VAL A 60 3.82 18.07 -14.88
N PHE A 61 4.00 18.01 -13.56
CA PHE A 61 4.60 16.86 -12.91
C PHE A 61 3.77 15.59 -13.12
N PHE A 62 2.45 15.64 -12.92
CA PHE A 62 1.57 14.47 -13.11
C PHE A 62 1.41 14.04 -14.58
N GLN A 63 1.60 14.96 -15.53
CA GLN A 63 1.64 14.61 -16.96
C GLN A 63 2.94 13.88 -17.36
N SER A 64 4.03 14.06 -16.60
CA SER A 64 5.31 13.41 -16.84
C SER A 64 5.24 11.88 -16.64
N TYR A 65 6.23 11.17 -17.19
CA TYR A 65 6.35 9.71 -17.00
C TYR A 65 6.49 9.34 -15.51
N PHE A 66 7.27 10.12 -14.74
CA PHE A 66 7.45 9.89 -13.30
C PHE A 66 6.18 10.15 -12.50
N GLY A 67 5.41 11.18 -12.85
CA GLY A 67 4.12 11.46 -12.22
C GLY A 67 3.11 10.33 -12.43
N LYS A 68 3.04 9.78 -13.65
CA LYS A 68 2.18 8.62 -13.94
C LYS A 68 2.61 7.37 -13.17
N LEU A 69 3.92 7.10 -13.07
CA LEU A 69 4.44 6.01 -12.24
C LEU A 69 4.13 6.20 -10.75
N PHE A 70 4.18 7.44 -10.27
CA PHE A 70 3.80 7.76 -8.89
C PHE A 70 2.31 7.48 -8.66
N ILE A 71 1.43 7.94 -9.56
CA ILE A 71 -0.03 7.70 -9.46
C ILE A 71 -0.32 6.20 -9.44
N ILE A 72 0.21 5.42 -10.39
CA ILE A 72 -0.08 3.98 -10.44
C ILE A 72 0.45 3.24 -9.20
N GLY A 73 1.64 3.64 -8.70
CA GLY A 73 2.20 3.10 -7.46
C GLY A 73 1.35 3.45 -6.24
N PHE A 74 0.82 4.68 -6.17
CA PHE A 74 -0.07 5.11 -5.09
C PHE A 74 -1.41 4.37 -5.13
N VAL A 75 -2.02 4.24 -6.31
CA VAL A 75 -3.27 3.47 -6.50
C VAL A 75 -3.07 2.01 -6.11
N TRP A 76 -1.92 1.41 -6.47
CA TRP A 76 -1.58 0.07 -6.04
C TRP A 76 -1.41 -0.04 -4.52
N SER A 77 -0.68 0.89 -3.89
CA SER A 77 -0.51 0.94 -2.43
C SER A 77 -1.86 1.01 -1.72
N TYR A 78 -2.78 1.85 -2.21
CA TYR A 78 -4.12 1.96 -1.67
C TYR A 78 -4.93 0.67 -1.86
N SER A 79 -4.91 0.10 -3.07
CA SER A 79 -5.62 -1.15 -3.40
C SER A 79 -5.13 -2.32 -2.54
N PHE A 80 -3.82 -2.48 -2.42
CA PHE A 80 -3.21 -3.50 -1.59
C PHE A 80 -3.56 -3.32 -0.11
N HIS A 81 -3.47 -2.10 0.42
CA HIS A 81 -3.78 -1.81 1.81
C HIS A 81 -5.25 -2.12 2.13
N LEU A 82 -6.17 -1.70 1.25
CA LEU A 82 -7.61 -1.96 1.38
C LEU A 82 -7.90 -3.46 1.42
N LEU A 83 -7.41 -4.23 0.45
CA LEU A 83 -7.66 -5.67 0.35
C LEU A 83 -7.01 -6.45 1.49
N SER A 84 -5.81 -6.05 1.92
CA SER A 84 -5.17 -6.61 3.10
C SER A 84 -5.94 -6.26 4.37
N GLY A 85 -6.53 -5.06 4.46
CA GLY A 85 -7.40 -4.66 5.56
C GLY A 85 -8.69 -5.49 5.62
N ILE A 86 -9.31 -5.77 4.47
CA ILE A 86 -10.46 -6.69 4.39
C ILE A 86 -10.06 -8.09 4.87
N ARG A 87 -8.89 -8.60 4.45
CA ARG A 87 -8.37 -9.87 4.94
C ARG A 87 -8.17 -9.86 6.47
N HIS A 88 -7.65 -8.77 7.04
CA HIS A 88 -7.53 -8.61 8.49
C HIS A 88 -8.90 -8.63 9.18
N PHE A 89 -9.88 -7.91 8.65
CA PHE A 89 -11.24 -7.90 9.18
C PHE A 89 -11.89 -9.30 9.16
N ILE A 90 -11.69 -10.07 8.09
CA ILE A 90 -12.14 -11.47 8.00
C ILE A 90 -11.48 -12.35 9.07
N LEU A 91 -10.18 -12.16 9.31
CA LEU A 91 -9.46 -12.85 10.38
C LEU A 91 -9.97 -12.44 11.77
N ASP A 92 -10.33 -11.18 11.98
CA ASP A 92 -10.90 -10.69 13.24
C ASP A 92 -12.29 -11.27 13.52
N LEU A 93 -13.05 -11.61 12.47
CA LEU A 93 -14.32 -12.33 12.56
C LEU A 93 -14.16 -13.83 12.87
N GLY A 94 -12.93 -14.34 12.96
CA GLY A 94 -12.65 -15.72 13.34
C GLY A 94 -12.42 -16.69 12.16
N TYR A 95 -12.31 -16.18 10.91
CA TYR A 95 -12.18 -17.03 9.73
C TYR A 95 -10.75 -17.05 9.18
N GLY A 96 -10.30 -18.21 8.66
CA GLY A 96 -9.10 -18.30 7.82
C GLY A 96 -7.76 -18.47 8.57
N TYR A 97 -7.78 -18.94 9.82
CA TYR A 97 -6.57 -19.16 10.63
C TYR A 97 -5.72 -20.36 10.22
N GLU A 98 -6.24 -21.29 9.43
CA GLU A 98 -5.42 -22.41 8.95
C GLU A 98 -4.27 -21.90 8.08
N ILE A 99 -3.08 -22.51 8.18
CA ILE A 99 -1.89 -22.07 7.45
C ILE A 99 -2.14 -22.05 5.93
N LYS A 100 -2.84 -23.06 5.41
CA LYS A 100 -3.18 -23.16 3.99
C LYS A 100 -4.10 -22.01 3.56
N THR A 101 -5.14 -21.73 4.33
CA THR A 101 -6.09 -20.63 4.04
C THR A 101 -5.45 -19.26 4.22
N ALA A 102 -4.60 -19.08 5.22
CA ALA A 102 -3.87 -17.85 5.46
C ALA A 102 -2.87 -17.53 4.33
N ASN A 103 -2.21 -18.55 3.78
CA ASN A 103 -1.32 -18.38 2.62
C ASN A 103 -2.10 -18.13 1.33
N ALA A 104 -3.19 -18.87 1.10
CA ALA A 104 -4.05 -18.68 -0.07
C ALA A 104 -4.70 -17.29 -0.09
N SER A 105 -5.31 -16.86 1.01
CA SER A 105 -5.86 -15.50 1.17
C SER A 105 -4.79 -14.43 0.97
N GLY A 106 -3.56 -14.70 1.38
CA GLY A 106 -2.45 -13.82 1.12
C GLY A 106 -2.12 -13.63 -0.37
N ILE A 107 -2.02 -14.72 -1.12
CA ILE A 107 -1.82 -14.69 -2.57
C ILE A 107 -2.99 -13.98 -3.26
N ILE A 108 -4.22 -14.25 -2.82
CA ILE A 108 -5.42 -13.60 -3.34
C ILE A 108 -5.30 -12.08 -3.20
N VAL A 109 -4.90 -11.55 -2.02
CA VAL A 109 -4.70 -10.10 -1.82
C VAL A 109 -3.68 -9.52 -2.80
N ILE A 110 -2.56 -10.20 -3.04
CA ILE A 110 -1.53 -9.72 -3.96
C ILE A 110 -2.09 -9.64 -5.39
N VAL A 111 -2.68 -10.73 -5.88
CA VAL A 111 -3.20 -10.80 -7.26
C VAL A 111 -4.37 -9.83 -7.45
N SER A 112 -5.32 -9.80 -6.53
CA SER A 112 -6.49 -8.92 -6.63
C SER A 112 -6.09 -7.45 -6.53
N SER A 113 -5.06 -7.09 -5.76
CA SER A 113 -4.57 -5.70 -5.71
C SER A 113 -4.01 -5.22 -7.05
N LEU A 114 -3.29 -6.08 -7.77
CA LEU A 114 -2.77 -5.76 -9.10
C LEU A 114 -3.90 -5.63 -10.11
N LEU A 115 -4.85 -6.57 -10.11
CA LEU A 115 -6.02 -6.52 -10.99
C LEU A 115 -6.87 -5.28 -10.74
N LEU A 116 -7.10 -4.93 -9.47
CA LEU A 116 -7.85 -3.72 -9.10
C LEU A 116 -7.11 -2.46 -9.55
N THR A 117 -5.78 -2.42 -9.42
CA THR A 117 -4.97 -1.29 -9.90
C THR A 117 -5.09 -1.10 -11.40
N VAL A 118 -4.99 -2.19 -12.17
CA VAL A 118 -5.14 -2.16 -13.64
C VAL A 118 -6.54 -1.69 -14.01
N LEU A 119 -7.58 -2.21 -13.35
CA LEU A 119 -8.96 -1.79 -13.58
C LEU A 119 -9.16 -0.29 -13.33
N LEU A 120 -8.71 0.21 -12.16
CA LEU A 120 -8.79 1.63 -11.82
C LEU A 120 -8.02 2.51 -12.80
N TRP A 121 -6.86 2.04 -13.28
CA TRP A 121 -6.08 2.75 -14.28
C TRP A 121 -6.81 2.85 -15.63
N LEU A 122 -7.43 1.76 -16.09
CA LEU A 122 -8.19 1.75 -17.35
C LEU A 122 -9.42 2.67 -17.28
N ILE A 123 -10.14 2.64 -16.16
CA ILE A 123 -11.28 3.54 -15.90
C ILE A 123 -10.80 4.99 -15.87
N GLY A 124 -9.71 5.29 -15.15
CA GLY A 124 -9.14 6.64 -15.08
C GLY A 124 -8.67 7.19 -16.43
N ARG A 125 -8.40 6.32 -17.41
CA ARG A 125 -8.05 6.70 -18.79
C ARG A 125 -9.28 6.81 -19.71
N GLY A 126 -10.47 6.46 -19.24
CA GLY A 126 -11.70 6.44 -20.03
C GLY A 126 -11.72 5.37 -21.11
N LEU A 127 -10.97 4.28 -20.94
CA LEU A 127 -10.91 3.17 -21.90
C LEU A 127 -12.05 2.16 -21.72
N ILE A 128 -12.73 2.21 -20.57
CA ILE A 128 -13.88 1.42 -20.15
C ILE A 128 -14.80 2.40 -19.42
#